data_AF-A0A7X4FRG5-F1
#
_entry.id   AF-A0A7X4FRG5-F1
#
_cell.length_a   1.000
_cell.length_b   1.000
_cell.length_c   1.000
_cell.angle_alpha   90.00
_cell.angle_beta   90.00
_cell.angle_gamma   90.00
#
_symmetry.space_group_name_H-M   'P 1'
#
loop_
_entity.id
_entity.type
_entity.pdbx_description
1 polymer ?
#
loop_
_entity_poly.entity_id
_entity_poly.type
_entity_poly.pdbx_seq_one_letter_code
_entity_poly.pdbx_strand_id
1 'polypeptide(L)'
;MAGPLTRPRLRAAGLALPLVAFIGVTFVVPLATMLVRSVYDPVVADALPDTVALLREWDGESDPGEAVYAATARELVRAREERTIGRVASRVNRIRGGLRSVLVRSGRLLLEVETGPWRQALLDIDADWGDPLTWHAIRTAGDRFTTRHYLNAVDLQRLPDGSIARQPPERRIYLALFWRTFVVSLGITALCLLLGYPVAYLIAHAPPGRAGLLLALVLVPFWTSLLVRTTSWIVLLQSQG
;
A
#
# COMPACT_ATOMS: atom_id res chain seq x y z
N MET A 1 11.67 36.07 -3.49
CA MET A 1 11.26 36.80 -2.27
C MET A 1 9.86 37.37 -2.51
N ALA A 2 8.82 36.77 -1.92
CA ALA A 2 7.45 37.25 -2.06
C ALA A 2 7.23 38.47 -1.16
N GLY A 3 6.92 39.64 -1.74
CA GLY A 3 6.60 40.86 -1.00
C GLY A 3 5.29 40.73 -0.19
N PRO A 4 5.06 41.61 0.79
CA PRO A 4 3.90 41.53 1.69
C PRO A 4 2.58 41.50 0.91
N LEU A 5 1.72 40.55 1.24
CA LEU A 5 0.44 40.33 0.56
C LEU A 5 -0.46 41.55 0.76
N THR A 6 -0.75 42.26 -0.34
CA THR A 6 -1.70 43.37 -0.32
C THR A 6 -3.10 42.85 0.08
N ARG A 7 -3.87 43.62 0.87
CA ARG A 7 -5.23 43.29 1.34
C ARG A 7 -6.16 42.59 0.33
N PRO A 8 -6.19 42.94 -0.99
CA PRO A 8 -6.99 42.21 -1.97
C PRO A 8 -6.50 40.77 -2.24
N ARG A 9 -5.18 40.49 -2.19
CA ARG A 9 -4.63 39.13 -2.36
C ARG A 9 -4.94 38.22 -1.18
N LEU A 10 -4.99 38.77 0.04
CA LEU A 10 -5.42 38.04 1.23
C LEU A 10 -6.90 37.64 1.18
N ARG A 11 -7.76 38.51 0.64
CA ARG A 11 -9.19 38.19 0.42
C ARG A 11 -9.37 37.10 -0.64
N ALA A 12 -8.62 37.17 -1.74
CA ALA A 12 -8.63 36.12 -2.77
C ALA A 12 -8.11 34.78 -2.24
N ALA A 13 -7.05 34.79 -1.41
CA ALA A 13 -6.55 33.59 -0.75
C ALA A 13 -7.55 33.01 0.27
N GLY A 14 -8.28 33.86 0.98
CA GLY A 14 -9.35 33.44 1.90
C GLY A 14 -10.50 32.72 1.18
N LEU A 15 -10.80 33.07 -0.07
CA LEU A 15 -11.81 32.37 -0.88
C LEU A 15 -11.37 30.98 -1.35
N ALA A 16 -10.06 30.76 -1.51
CA ALA A 16 -9.51 29.44 -1.88
C ALA A 16 -9.35 28.50 -0.67
N LEU A 17 -9.34 29.04 0.56
CA LEU A 17 -9.07 28.28 1.77
C LEU A 17 -10.06 27.12 2.05
N PRO A 18 -11.38 27.28 1.83
CA PRO A 18 -12.32 26.15 1.98
C PRO A 18 -12.04 25.01 1.00
N LEU A 19 -11.67 25.32 -0.24
CA LEU A 19 -11.33 24.32 -1.25
C LEU A 19 -10.04 23.59 -0.88
N VAL A 20 -9.00 24.31 -0.46
CA VAL A 20 -7.74 23.72 -0.02
C VAL A 20 -7.94 22.85 1.22
N ALA A 21 -8.73 23.32 2.19
CA ALA A 21 -9.07 22.53 3.38
C ALA A 21 -9.82 21.26 3.00
N PHE A 22 -10.80 21.35 2.09
CA PHE A 22 -11.54 20.20 1.57
C PHE A 22 -10.61 19.18 0.92
N ILE A 23 -9.73 19.60 0.00
CA ILE A 23 -8.73 18.72 -0.64
C ILE A 23 -7.78 18.12 0.40
N GLY A 24 -7.35 18.92 1.38
CA GLY A 24 -6.50 18.47 2.48
C GLY A 24 -7.13 17.31 3.27
N VAL A 25 -8.37 17.48 3.70
CA VAL A 25 -9.10 16.49 4.51
C VAL A 25 -9.50 15.26 3.69
N THR A 26 -9.89 15.43 2.44
CA THR A 26 -10.46 14.34 1.63
C THR A 26 -9.41 13.53 0.87
N PHE A 27 -8.29 14.14 0.49
CA PHE A 27 -7.25 13.48 -0.30
C PHE A 27 -5.92 13.40 0.44
N VAL A 28 -5.40 14.53 0.93
CA VAL A 28 -4.03 14.59 1.48
C VAL A 28 -3.91 13.80 2.77
N VAL A 29 -4.84 13.99 3.72
CA VAL A 29 -4.82 13.29 5.01
C VAL A 29 -5.03 11.77 4.83
N PRO A 30 -6.02 11.28 4.08
CA PRO A 30 -6.16 9.84 3.82
C PRO A 30 -4.94 9.25 3.11
N LEU A 31 -4.37 9.96 2.12
CA LEU A 31 -3.18 9.49 1.41
C LEU A 31 -1.96 9.41 2.33
N ALA A 32 -1.73 10.44 3.15
CA ALA A 32 -0.63 10.47 4.10
C ALA A 32 -0.80 9.38 5.18
N THR A 33 -2.01 9.19 5.72
CA THR A 33 -2.27 8.15 6.71
C THR A 33 -2.10 6.75 6.11
N MET A 34 -2.53 6.51 4.87
CA MET A 34 -2.28 5.27 4.16
C MET A 34 -0.79 5.03 3.91
N LEU A 35 -0.04 6.08 3.54
CA LEU A 35 1.40 6.00 3.33
C LEU A 35 2.13 5.64 4.63
N VAL A 36 1.80 6.29 5.74
CA VAL A 36 2.38 5.95 7.05
C VAL A 36 2.00 4.54 7.48
N ARG A 37 0.72 4.16 7.32
CA ARG A 37 0.24 2.80 7.64
C ARG A 37 0.85 1.71 6.76
N SER A 38 1.36 2.06 5.57
CA SER A 38 2.08 1.10 4.71
C SER A 38 3.43 0.69 5.29
N VAL A 39 4.01 1.52 6.17
CA VAL A 39 5.30 1.28 6.84
C VAL A 39 5.09 0.86 8.29
N TYR A 40 4.13 1.49 8.96
CA TYR A 40 3.88 1.38 10.38
C TYR A 40 2.51 0.77 10.67
N ASP A 41 2.48 -0.47 11.16
CA ASP A 41 1.26 -1.18 11.53
C ASP A 41 1.41 -1.82 12.91
N PRO A 42 1.11 -1.08 13.99
CA PRO A 42 1.32 -1.56 15.35
C PRO A 42 0.18 -2.43 15.86
N VAL A 43 -0.80 -2.81 15.03
CA VAL A 43 -2.06 -3.45 15.48
C VAL A 43 -1.82 -4.70 16.34
N VAL A 44 -0.88 -5.56 15.97
CA VAL A 44 -0.56 -6.76 16.76
C VAL A 44 0.39 -6.42 17.90
N ALA A 45 1.33 -5.50 17.69
CA ALA A 45 2.29 -5.07 18.71
C ALA A 45 1.65 -4.30 19.88
N ASP A 46 0.52 -3.62 19.64
CA ASP A 46 -0.23 -2.89 20.65
C ASP A 46 -1.25 -3.79 21.38
N ALA A 47 -1.78 -4.81 20.68
CA ALA A 47 -2.76 -5.73 21.25
C ALA A 47 -2.11 -6.90 21.99
N LEU A 48 -0.92 -7.35 21.56
CA LEU A 48 -0.16 -8.46 22.13
C LEU A 48 1.29 -8.05 22.51
N PRO A 49 1.50 -6.96 23.29
CA PRO A 49 2.83 -6.43 23.57
C PRO A 49 3.79 -7.44 24.22
N ASP A 50 3.33 -8.20 25.21
CA ASP A 50 4.14 -9.16 25.97
C ASP A 50 4.47 -10.39 25.11
N THR A 51 3.48 -10.91 24.38
CA THR A 51 3.67 -12.04 23.46
C THR A 51 4.71 -11.71 22.40
N VAL A 52 4.60 -10.54 21.77
CA VAL A 52 5.54 -10.11 20.73
C VAL A 52 6.93 -9.86 21.32
N ALA A 53 7.04 -9.34 22.55
CA ALA A 53 8.32 -9.16 23.22
C ALA A 53 9.02 -10.51 23.47
N LEU A 54 8.30 -11.49 24.02
CA LEU A 54 8.86 -12.83 24.29
C LEU A 54 9.22 -13.57 23.00
N LEU A 55 8.39 -13.48 21.95
CA LEU A 55 8.66 -14.13 20.66
C LEU A 55 9.88 -13.54 19.92
N ARG A 56 10.36 -12.34 20.28
CA ARG A 56 11.60 -11.77 19.72
C ARG A 56 12.84 -12.46 20.27
N GLU A 57 12.78 -12.98 21.49
CA GLU A 57 13.87 -13.71 22.14
C GLU A 57 13.84 -15.21 21.84
N TRP A 58 12.72 -15.71 21.32
CA TRP A 58 12.53 -17.10 20.92
C TRP A 58 13.38 -17.48 19.69
N ASP A 59 13.97 -18.68 19.75
CA ASP A 59 14.88 -19.23 18.73
C ASP A 59 14.23 -19.43 17.35
N GLY A 60 12.90 -19.58 17.30
CA GLY A 60 12.16 -19.78 16.06
C GLY A 60 12.01 -21.23 15.62
N GLU A 61 12.53 -22.22 16.37
CA GLU A 61 12.42 -23.63 15.99
C GLU A 61 11.78 -24.48 17.08
N SER A 62 12.04 -24.16 18.35
CA SER A 62 11.56 -24.95 19.48
C SER A 62 10.16 -24.52 19.93
N ASP A 63 9.57 -25.26 20.86
CA ASP A 63 8.36 -24.82 21.55
C ASP A 63 8.65 -23.47 22.27
N PRO A 64 7.85 -22.41 22.03
CA PRO A 64 8.15 -21.07 22.54
C PRO A 64 8.06 -20.96 24.07
N GLY A 65 7.57 -22.00 24.74
CA GLY A 65 7.58 -22.11 26.19
C GLY A 65 6.36 -21.48 26.85
N GLU A 66 6.08 -21.94 28.06
CA GLU A 66 4.86 -21.63 28.82
C GLU A 66 4.62 -20.12 29.00
N ALA A 67 5.68 -19.32 29.14
CA ALA A 67 5.58 -17.87 29.27
C ALA A 67 4.93 -17.21 28.05
N VAL A 68 5.24 -17.68 26.83
CA VAL A 68 4.66 -17.16 25.59
C VAL A 68 3.19 -17.54 25.48
N TYR A 69 2.83 -18.79 25.81
CA TYR A 69 1.44 -19.23 25.84
C TYR A 69 0.62 -18.43 26.87
N ALA A 70 1.17 -18.19 28.05
CA ALA A 70 0.52 -17.42 29.12
C ALA A 70 0.30 -15.95 28.75
N ALA A 71 1.29 -15.30 28.12
CA ALA A 71 1.15 -13.94 27.60
C ALA A 71 0.06 -13.91 26.51
N THR A 72 0.13 -14.82 25.54
CA THR A 72 -0.80 -14.88 24.42
C THR A 72 -2.23 -15.06 24.89
N ALA A 73 -2.47 -15.98 25.83
CA ALA A 73 -3.80 -16.27 26.31
C ALA A 73 -4.44 -15.05 27.00
N ARG A 74 -3.70 -14.40 27.92
CA ARG A 74 -4.17 -13.18 28.61
C ARG A 74 -4.44 -12.04 27.64
N GLU A 75 -3.53 -11.84 26.68
CA GLU A 75 -3.65 -10.76 25.71
C GLU A 75 -4.74 -11.01 24.66
N LEU A 76 -5.04 -12.26 24.29
CA LEU A 76 -6.18 -12.58 23.43
C LEU A 76 -7.52 -12.32 24.12
N VAL A 77 -7.63 -12.64 25.42
CA VAL A 77 -8.80 -12.31 26.23
C VAL A 77 -8.98 -10.79 26.28
N ARG A 78 -7.91 -10.06 26.62
CA ARG A 78 -7.92 -8.58 26.64
C ARG A 78 -8.29 -7.98 25.28
N ALA A 79 -7.68 -8.46 24.20
CA ALA A 79 -7.95 -7.99 22.84
C ALA A 79 -9.42 -8.25 22.43
N ARG A 80 -10.05 -9.29 22.99
CA ARG A 80 -11.48 -9.55 22.78
C ARG A 80 -12.34 -8.53 23.54
N GLU A 81 -12.05 -8.30 24.82
CA GLU A 81 -12.75 -7.31 25.65
C GLU A 81 -12.69 -5.90 25.04
N GLU A 82 -11.51 -5.51 24.53
CA GLU A 82 -11.27 -4.25 23.84
C GLU A 82 -11.79 -4.22 22.39
N ARG A 83 -12.40 -5.30 21.90
CA ARG A 83 -12.92 -5.47 20.52
C ARG A 83 -11.84 -5.28 19.43
N THR A 84 -10.58 -5.51 19.75
CA THR A 84 -9.43 -5.40 18.83
C THR A 84 -9.05 -6.74 18.18
N ILE A 85 -9.47 -7.87 18.77
CA ILE A 85 -9.14 -9.23 18.32
C ILE A 85 -9.41 -9.50 16.83
N GLY A 86 -10.48 -8.91 16.28
CA GLY A 86 -10.81 -9.08 14.86
C GLY A 86 -9.78 -8.46 13.91
N ARG A 87 -9.13 -7.36 14.30
CA ARG A 87 -8.06 -6.71 13.54
C ARG A 87 -6.75 -7.48 13.66
N VAL A 88 -6.42 -7.93 14.87
CA VAL A 88 -5.25 -8.78 15.14
C VAL A 88 -5.34 -10.08 14.33
N ALA A 89 -6.47 -10.78 14.43
CA ALA A 89 -6.72 -12.02 13.70
C ALA A 89 -6.64 -11.84 12.18
N SER A 90 -7.19 -10.75 11.63
CA SER A 90 -7.02 -10.42 10.20
C SER A 90 -5.55 -10.20 9.83
N ARG A 91 -4.79 -9.52 10.68
CA ARG A 91 -3.39 -9.17 10.39
C ARG A 91 -2.48 -10.39 10.40
N VAL A 92 -2.66 -11.27 11.37
CA VAL A 92 -1.97 -12.57 11.47
C VAL A 92 -2.38 -13.48 10.30
N ASN A 93 -3.67 -13.51 9.93
CA ASN A 93 -4.17 -14.34 8.83
C ASN A 93 -3.60 -13.96 7.45
N ARG A 94 -3.16 -12.71 7.25
CA ARG A 94 -2.46 -12.29 6.01
C ARG A 94 -1.09 -12.94 5.87
N ILE A 95 -0.47 -13.36 6.98
CA ILE A 95 0.81 -14.07 6.98
C ILE A 95 0.56 -15.57 6.75
N ARG A 96 -0.39 -16.15 7.50
CA ARG A 96 -0.79 -17.55 7.34
C ARG A 96 -2.32 -17.67 7.38
N GLY A 97 -2.91 -18.16 6.28
CA GLY A 97 -4.35 -18.39 6.19
C GLY A 97 -4.83 -19.43 7.21
N GLY A 98 -6.03 -19.23 7.75
CA GLY A 98 -6.64 -20.12 8.75
C GLY A 98 -6.53 -19.59 10.19
N LEU A 99 -5.49 -18.79 10.49
CA LEU A 99 -5.25 -18.29 11.85
C LEU A 99 -6.33 -17.31 12.35
N ARG A 100 -7.16 -16.74 11.46
CA ARG A 100 -8.25 -15.86 11.89
C ARG A 100 -9.21 -16.58 12.85
N SER A 101 -9.67 -17.77 12.48
CA SER A 101 -10.61 -18.55 13.31
C SER A 101 -9.94 -19.00 14.59
N VAL A 102 -8.67 -19.41 14.53
CA VAL A 102 -7.86 -19.83 15.68
C VAL A 102 -7.85 -18.71 16.73
N LEU A 103 -7.37 -17.51 16.38
CA LEU A 103 -7.26 -16.40 17.32
C LEU A 103 -8.63 -15.96 17.86
N VAL A 104 -9.64 -15.82 17.00
CA VAL A 104 -10.98 -15.38 17.43
C VAL A 104 -11.67 -16.41 18.33
N ARG A 105 -11.52 -17.70 18.04
CA ARG A 105 -12.06 -18.79 18.86
C ARG A 105 -11.35 -18.86 20.21
N SER A 106 -10.01 -18.77 20.22
CA SER A 106 -9.22 -18.79 21.44
C SER A 106 -9.56 -17.64 22.37
N GLY A 107 -9.62 -16.40 21.88
CA GLY A 107 -10.01 -15.27 22.73
C GLY A 107 -11.42 -15.41 23.32
N ARG A 108 -12.33 -16.16 22.69
CA ARG A 108 -13.67 -16.45 23.24
C ARG A 108 -13.61 -17.54 24.32
N LEU A 109 -12.95 -18.66 24.05
CA LEU A 109 -12.95 -19.83 24.94
C LEU A 109 -12.04 -19.63 26.16
N LEU A 110 -11.01 -18.81 26.06
CA LEU A 110 -10.10 -18.51 27.18
C LEU A 110 -10.74 -17.64 28.27
N LEU A 111 -11.93 -17.06 28.04
CA LEU A 111 -12.69 -16.37 29.08
C LEU A 111 -13.15 -17.32 30.20
N GLU A 112 -13.31 -18.60 29.88
CA GLU A 112 -13.77 -19.63 30.82
C GLU A 112 -12.60 -20.34 31.53
N VAL A 113 -11.35 -20.01 31.16
CA VAL A 113 -10.14 -20.63 31.68
C VAL A 113 -9.48 -19.68 32.67
N GLU A 114 -9.68 -19.92 33.96
CA GLU A 114 -9.13 -19.05 35.02
C GLU A 114 -7.64 -19.29 35.26
N THR A 115 -7.21 -20.55 35.33
CA THR A 115 -5.81 -20.94 35.54
C THR A 115 -5.51 -22.30 34.94
N GLY A 116 -4.31 -22.47 34.41
CA GLY A 116 -3.82 -23.77 33.95
C GLY A 116 -2.44 -23.64 33.33
N PRO A 117 -1.81 -24.74 32.93
CA PRO A 117 -0.79 -24.68 31.90
C PRO A 117 -1.44 -24.15 30.61
N TRP A 118 -1.14 -22.90 30.27
CA TRP A 118 -1.66 -22.16 29.12
C TRP A 118 -1.33 -22.83 27.81
N ARG A 119 -0.19 -23.55 27.75
CA ARG A 119 0.15 -24.38 26.60
C ARG A 119 -0.94 -25.41 26.32
N GLN A 120 -1.35 -26.18 27.33
CA GLN A 120 -2.37 -27.21 27.14
C GLN A 120 -3.72 -26.58 26.81
N ALA A 121 -4.11 -25.50 27.51
CA ALA A 121 -5.38 -24.82 27.28
C ALA A 121 -5.52 -24.32 25.83
N LEU A 122 -4.46 -23.75 25.25
CA LEU A 122 -4.46 -23.28 23.87
C LEU A 122 -4.50 -24.46 22.87
N LEU A 123 -3.76 -25.54 23.14
CA LEU A 123 -3.78 -26.76 22.32
C LEU A 123 -5.15 -27.46 22.31
N ASP A 124 -5.85 -27.47 23.45
CA ASP A 124 -7.19 -28.05 23.57
C ASP A 124 -8.23 -27.25 22.76
N ILE A 125 -7.99 -25.95 22.56
CA ILE A 125 -8.84 -25.10 21.71
C ILE A 125 -8.59 -25.38 20.23
N ASP A 126 -7.32 -25.37 19.82
CA ASP A 126 -6.92 -25.55 18.42
C ASP A 126 -5.48 -26.09 18.31
N ALA A 127 -5.28 -27.11 17.47
CA ALA A 127 -3.98 -27.76 17.28
C ALA A 127 -2.95 -26.82 16.62
N ASP A 128 -3.38 -25.78 15.89
CA ASP A 128 -2.47 -24.80 15.27
C ASP A 128 -1.59 -24.06 16.29
N TRP A 129 -1.96 -24.01 17.57
CA TRP A 129 -1.12 -23.44 18.64
C TRP A 129 0.13 -24.27 18.95
N GLY A 130 0.16 -25.53 18.52
CA GLY A 130 1.33 -26.41 18.62
C GLY A 130 2.30 -26.28 17.44
N ASP A 131 1.93 -25.55 16.39
CA ASP A 131 2.75 -25.39 15.20
C ASP A 131 3.66 -24.14 15.31
N PRO A 132 5.00 -24.30 15.24
CA PRO A 132 5.95 -23.18 15.23
C PRO A 132 5.63 -22.09 14.18
N LEU A 133 5.03 -22.47 13.04
CA LEU A 133 4.64 -21.53 12.00
C LEU A 133 3.55 -20.54 12.45
N THR A 134 2.72 -20.91 13.44
CA THR A 134 1.73 -20.00 14.05
C THR A 134 2.43 -18.90 14.85
N TRP A 135 3.45 -19.28 15.61
CA TRP A 135 4.27 -18.34 16.39
C TRP A 135 5.10 -17.42 15.49
N HIS A 136 5.65 -17.94 14.39
CA HIS A 136 6.26 -17.11 13.36
C HIS A 136 5.28 -16.10 12.74
N ALA A 137 4.03 -16.51 12.48
CA ALA A 137 3.03 -15.63 11.94
C ALA A 137 2.68 -14.49 12.91
N ILE A 138 2.56 -14.79 14.21
CA ILE A 138 2.32 -13.79 15.26
C ILE A 138 3.54 -12.86 15.41
N ARG A 139 4.76 -13.40 15.48
CA ARG A 139 6.01 -12.64 15.55
C ARG A 139 6.14 -11.66 14.37
N THR A 140 5.96 -12.17 13.15
CA THR A 140 6.05 -11.38 11.91
C THR A 140 4.93 -10.33 11.83
N ALA A 141 3.75 -10.64 12.36
CA ALA A 141 2.64 -9.68 12.41
C ALA A 141 2.85 -8.60 13.49
N GLY A 142 3.65 -8.89 14.52
CA GLY A 142 4.05 -7.98 15.61
C GLY A 142 5.17 -6.99 15.26
N ASP A 143 5.77 -7.08 14.06
CA ASP A 143 6.75 -6.10 13.60
C ASP A 143 6.07 -4.76 13.32
N ARG A 144 6.40 -3.75 14.13
CA ARG A 144 5.85 -2.39 13.99
C ARG A 144 6.23 -1.71 12.68
N PHE A 145 7.39 -2.06 12.13
CA PHE A 145 7.91 -1.49 10.89
C PHE A 145 8.10 -2.57 9.83
N THR A 146 7.50 -2.38 8.65
CA THR A 146 7.68 -3.27 7.49
C THR A 146 8.48 -2.57 6.39
N THR A 147 9.67 -3.09 6.09
CA THR A 147 10.48 -2.65 4.94
C THR A 147 10.21 -3.49 3.69
N ARG A 148 9.43 -4.57 3.82
CA ARG A 148 9.19 -5.55 2.74
C ARG A 148 8.50 -4.93 1.53
N HIS A 149 7.57 -3.99 1.73
CA HIS A 149 6.87 -3.32 0.62
C HIS A 149 7.82 -2.49 -0.24
N TYR A 150 8.77 -1.80 0.39
CA TYR A 150 9.77 -1.00 -0.32
C TYR A 150 10.75 -1.87 -1.07
N LEU A 151 11.23 -2.96 -0.45
CA LEU A 151 12.07 -3.94 -1.14
C LEU A 151 11.35 -4.52 -2.35
N ASN A 152 10.08 -4.89 -2.20
CA ASN A 152 9.28 -5.40 -3.32
C ASN A 152 9.11 -4.39 -4.45
N ALA A 153 8.96 -3.09 -4.15
CA ALA A 153 8.82 -2.04 -5.16
C ALA A 153 10.07 -1.88 -6.06
N VAL A 154 11.23 -2.31 -5.59
CA VAL A 154 12.50 -2.31 -6.34
C VAL A 154 12.94 -3.73 -6.74
N ASP A 155 12.00 -4.67 -6.83
CA ASP A 155 12.23 -6.07 -7.22
C ASP A 155 13.23 -6.82 -6.30
N LEU A 156 13.30 -6.42 -5.02
CA LEU A 156 14.07 -7.07 -3.94
C LEU A 156 13.15 -7.82 -2.97
N GLN A 157 13.70 -8.79 -2.26
CA GLN A 157 13.06 -9.52 -1.17
C GLN A 157 14.06 -9.76 -0.04
N ARG A 158 13.55 -9.83 1.19
CA ARG A 158 14.34 -10.24 2.36
C ARG A 158 14.13 -11.74 2.60
N LEU A 159 15.21 -12.50 2.64
CA LEU A 159 15.19 -13.94 2.92
C LEU A 159 14.98 -14.21 4.43
N PRO A 160 14.63 -15.45 4.81
CA PRO A 160 14.49 -15.85 6.21
C PRO A 160 15.75 -15.64 7.06
N ASP A 161 16.93 -15.68 6.43
CA ASP A 161 18.25 -15.40 7.05
C ASP A 161 18.52 -13.90 7.28
N GLY A 162 17.58 -13.02 6.91
CA GLY A 162 17.72 -11.57 7.03
C GLY A 162 18.48 -10.91 5.87
N SER A 163 19.06 -11.66 4.95
CA SER A 163 19.76 -11.14 3.77
C SER A 163 18.78 -10.54 2.75
N ILE A 164 19.25 -9.59 1.95
CA ILE A 164 18.47 -8.97 0.87
C ILE A 164 18.92 -9.56 -0.45
N ALA A 165 18.01 -10.23 -1.15
CA ALA A 165 18.26 -10.78 -2.47
C ALA A 165 17.28 -10.19 -3.51
N ARG A 166 17.63 -10.30 -4.79
CA ARG A 166 16.71 -9.99 -5.87
C ARG A 166 15.59 -11.03 -5.93
N GLN A 167 14.37 -10.59 -6.25
CA GLN A 167 13.24 -11.51 -6.41
C GLN A 167 13.47 -12.53 -7.53
N PRO A 168 12.74 -13.65 -7.60
CA PRO A 168 12.76 -14.54 -8.76
C PRO A 168 12.34 -13.81 -10.03
N PRO A 169 12.87 -14.17 -11.22
CA PRO A 169 12.60 -13.47 -12.48
C PRO A 169 11.10 -13.37 -12.81
N GLU A 170 10.27 -14.29 -12.35
CA GLU A 170 8.82 -14.30 -12.53
C GLU A 170 8.11 -13.17 -11.76
N ARG A 171 8.74 -12.64 -10.70
CA ARG A 171 8.19 -11.56 -9.85
C ARG A 171 8.86 -10.20 -10.07
N ARG A 172 9.96 -10.13 -10.85
CA ARG A 172 10.69 -8.88 -11.15
C ARG A 172 10.01 -8.07 -12.25
N ILE A 173 8.91 -7.40 -11.92
CA ILE A 173 8.10 -6.68 -12.91
C ILE A 173 8.14 -5.17 -12.67
N TYR A 174 8.40 -4.71 -11.44
CA TYR A 174 8.17 -3.32 -11.07
C TYR A 174 9.16 -2.36 -11.72
N LEU A 175 10.48 -2.62 -11.65
CA LEU A 175 11.48 -1.72 -12.22
C LEU A 175 11.41 -1.70 -13.75
N ALA A 176 11.19 -2.85 -14.38
CA ALA A 176 11.05 -2.96 -15.82
C ALA A 176 9.85 -2.15 -16.34
N LEU A 177 8.71 -2.25 -15.65
CA LEU A 177 7.51 -1.49 -16.01
C LEU A 177 7.70 0.01 -15.80
N PHE A 178 8.33 0.40 -14.69
CA PHE A 178 8.64 1.80 -14.39
C PHE A 178 9.52 2.41 -15.48
N TRP A 179 10.62 1.73 -15.83
CA TRP A 179 11.53 2.17 -16.89
C TRP A 179 10.82 2.27 -18.25
N ARG A 180 10.03 1.26 -18.62
CA ARG A 180 9.26 1.27 -19.87
C ARG A 180 8.31 2.47 -19.93
N THR A 181 7.61 2.75 -18.84
CA THR A 181 6.66 3.87 -18.76
C THR A 181 7.38 5.21 -18.87
N PHE A 182 8.52 5.33 -18.19
CA PHE A 182 9.35 6.53 -18.22
C PHE A 182 9.92 6.82 -19.61
N VAL A 183 10.43 5.80 -20.30
CA VAL A 183 10.95 5.96 -21.67
C VAL A 183 9.83 6.31 -22.66
N VAL A 184 8.66 5.68 -22.53
CA VAL A 184 7.50 5.99 -23.40
C VAL A 184 7.01 7.41 -23.15
N SER A 185 6.85 7.83 -21.90
CA SER A 185 6.37 9.19 -21.59
C SER A 185 7.37 10.25 -22.05
N LEU A 186 8.66 10.05 -21.79
CA LEU A 186 9.71 10.96 -22.24
C LEU A 186 9.77 11.03 -23.78
N GLY A 187 9.66 9.89 -24.46
CA GLY A 187 9.62 9.81 -25.92
C GLY A 187 8.43 10.58 -26.50
N ILE A 188 7.24 10.42 -25.93
CA ILE A 188 6.05 11.17 -26.32
C ILE A 188 6.24 12.67 -26.06
N THR A 189 6.75 13.07 -24.90
CA THR A 189 7.02 14.49 -24.59
C THR A 189 7.99 15.11 -25.59
N ALA A 190 9.09 14.43 -25.90
CA ALA A 190 10.06 14.89 -26.89
C ALA A 190 9.43 15.03 -28.28
N LEU A 191 8.64 14.04 -28.71
CA LEU A 191 7.94 14.08 -29.99
C LEU A 191 6.91 15.21 -30.05
N CYS A 192 6.15 15.44 -28.97
CA CYS A 192 5.21 16.54 -28.86
C CYS A 192 5.90 17.90 -28.94
N LEU A 193 7.07 18.06 -28.33
CA LEU A 193 7.86 19.29 -28.45
C LEU A 193 8.39 19.47 -29.86
N LEU A 194 8.96 18.42 -30.46
CA LEU A 194 9.57 18.46 -31.78
C LEU A 194 8.55 18.77 -32.87
N LEU A 195 7.34 18.20 -32.79
CA LEU A 195 6.28 18.42 -33.78
C LEU A 195 5.38 19.61 -33.43
N GLY A 196 5.06 19.80 -32.15
CA GLY A 196 4.15 20.83 -31.68
C GLY A 196 4.78 22.23 -31.71
N TYR A 197 6.07 22.36 -31.41
CA TYR A 197 6.75 23.66 -31.42
C TYR A 197 6.76 24.33 -32.81
N PRO A 198 7.12 23.64 -33.91
CA PRO A 198 7.02 24.22 -35.26
C PRO A 198 5.59 24.64 -35.62
N VAL A 199 4.60 23.82 -35.28
CA VAL A 199 3.17 24.13 -35.55
C VAL A 199 2.73 25.36 -34.77
N ALA A 200 3.07 25.44 -33.48
CA ALA A 200 2.77 26.61 -32.66
C ALA A 200 3.47 27.88 -33.18
N TYR A 201 4.73 27.74 -33.59
CA TYR A 201 5.49 28.83 -34.20
C TYR A 201 4.85 29.33 -35.51
N LEU A 202 4.40 28.42 -36.38
CA LEU A 202 3.69 28.74 -37.62
C LEU A 202 2.37 29.47 -37.34
N ILE A 203 1.59 29.00 -36.36
CA ILE A 203 0.33 29.65 -35.97
C ILE A 203 0.59 31.07 -35.44
N ALA A 204 1.63 31.26 -34.63
CA ALA A 204 1.97 32.55 -34.04
C ALA A 204 2.40 33.61 -35.08
N HIS A 205 2.96 33.19 -36.22
CA HIS A 205 3.44 34.09 -37.28
C HIS A 205 2.53 34.12 -38.53
N ALA A 206 1.44 33.35 -38.55
CA ALA A 206 0.54 33.29 -39.70
C ALA A 206 -0.51 34.43 -39.68
N PRO A 207 -0.97 34.90 -40.86
CA PRO A 207 -2.07 35.86 -40.94
C PRO A 207 -3.37 35.27 -40.36
N PRO A 208 -4.26 36.11 -39.80
CA PRO A 208 -5.37 35.67 -38.93
C PRO A 208 -6.31 34.62 -39.54
N GLY A 209 -6.54 34.67 -40.86
CA GLY A 209 -7.35 33.66 -41.56
C GLY A 209 -6.71 32.25 -41.59
N ARG A 210 -5.39 32.15 -41.77
CA ARG A 210 -4.67 30.86 -41.78
C ARG A 210 -4.43 30.33 -40.38
N ALA A 211 -4.16 31.21 -39.41
CA ALA A 211 -3.99 30.85 -38.00
C ALA A 211 -5.25 30.16 -37.44
N GLY A 212 -6.45 30.69 -37.76
CA GLY A 212 -7.72 30.08 -37.36
C GLY A 212 -7.93 28.67 -37.93
N LEU A 213 -7.59 28.46 -39.21
CA LEU A 213 -7.69 27.13 -39.85
C LEU A 213 -6.71 26.11 -39.26
N LEU A 214 -5.45 26.52 -39.03
CA LEU A 214 -4.44 25.66 -38.40
C LEU A 214 -4.84 25.27 -36.96
N LEU A 215 -5.37 26.22 -36.20
CA LEU A 215 -5.86 25.96 -34.85
C LEU A 215 -7.06 25.01 -34.85
N ALA A 216 -8.01 25.20 -35.77
CA ALA A 216 -9.13 24.27 -35.95
C ALA A 216 -8.64 22.84 -36.27
N LEU A 217 -7.66 22.68 -37.17
CA LEU A 217 -7.12 21.38 -37.55
C LEU A 217 -6.48 20.63 -36.37
N VAL A 218 -5.83 21.35 -35.45
CA VAL A 218 -5.22 20.78 -34.24
C VAL A 218 -6.29 20.42 -33.19
N LEU A 219 -7.35 21.21 -33.07
CA LEU A 219 -8.41 20.97 -32.09
C LEU A 219 -9.37 19.87 -32.52
N VAL A 220 -9.68 19.69 -33.80
CA VAL A 220 -10.58 18.63 -34.29
C VAL A 220 -10.27 17.23 -33.70
N PRO A 221 -9.01 16.72 -33.73
CA PRO A 221 -8.69 15.41 -33.15
C PRO A 221 -8.80 15.37 -31.62
N PHE A 222 -8.72 16.52 -30.94
CA PHE A 222 -8.96 16.58 -29.49
C PHE A 222 -10.44 16.31 -29.14
N TRP A 223 -11.37 16.69 -30.02
CA TRP A 223 -12.81 16.45 -29.84
C TRP A 223 -13.21 15.01 -30.15
N THR A 224 -12.31 14.23 -30.76
CA THR A 224 -12.54 12.80 -30.98
C THR A 224 -12.28 11.99 -29.71
N SER A 225 -13.29 11.21 -29.31
CA SER A 225 -13.21 10.33 -28.13
C SER A 225 -11.96 9.45 -28.19
N LEU A 226 -11.26 9.33 -27.06
CA LEU A 226 -10.08 8.47 -26.93
C LEU A 226 -10.41 7.03 -27.35
N LEU A 227 -11.60 6.53 -27.01
CA LEU A 227 -12.05 5.19 -27.35
C LEU A 227 -12.06 4.96 -28.86
N VAL A 228 -12.69 5.87 -29.61
CA VAL A 228 -12.78 5.78 -31.07
C VAL A 228 -11.38 5.77 -31.68
N ARG A 229 -10.48 6.66 -31.23
CA ARG A 229 -9.09 6.65 -31.70
C ARG A 229 -8.40 5.32 -31.40
N THR A 230 -8.51 4.80 -30.18
CA THR A 230 -7.86 3.54 -29.80
C THR A 230 -8.41 2.34 -30.57
N THR A 231 -9.73 2.24 -30.77
CA THR A 231 -10.33 1.13 -31.53
C THR A 231 -10.02 1.24 -33.01
N SER A 232 -10.01 2.44 -33.60
CA SER A 232 -9.57 2.63 -34.98
C SER A 232 -8.12 2.19 -35.19
N TRP A 233 -7.21 2.52 -34.28
CA TRP A 233 -5.81 2.05 -34.36
C TRP A 233 -5.71 0.53 -34.23
N ILE A 234 -6.47 -0.07 -33.31
CA ILE A 234 -6.50 -1.53 -33.15
C ILE A 234 -6.96 -2.18 -34.45
N VAL A 235 -8.06 -1.72 -35.05
CA VAL A 235 -8.59 -2.24 -36.32
C VAL A 235 -7.61 -2.04 -37.48
N LEU A 236 -6.93 -0.88 -37.54
CA LEU A 236 -5.93 -0.59 -38.58
C LEU A 236 -4.63 -1.40 -38.44
N LEU A 237 -4.26 -1.76 -37.22
CA LEU A 237 -3.02 -2.49 -36.91
C LEU A 237 -3.24 -3.98 -36.68
N GLN A 238 -4.49 -4.44 -36.56
CA GLN A 238 -4.82 -5.86 -36.52
C GLN A 238 -4.48 -6.50 -37.87
N SER A 239 -3.53 -7.42 -37.86
CA SER A 239 -3.04 -8.12 -39.05
C SER A 239 -3.89 -9.35 -39.44
N GLN A 240 -5.06 -9.52 -38.85
CA GLN A 240 -6.02 -10.60 -39.13
C GLN A 240 -7.39 -9.93 -39.26
N GLY A 241 -8.04 -10.14 -40.41
CA GLY A 241 -9.38 -9.60 -40.69
C GLY A 241 -10.45 -10.13 -39.75
#